data_AF-A0A7D9EED2-F1
#
_entry.id   AF-A0A7D9EED2-F1
#
_cell.length_a   1.000
_cell.length_b   1.000
_cell.length_c   1.000
_cell.angle_alpha   90.00
_cell.angle_beta   90.00
_cell.angle_gamma   90.00
#
_symmetry.space_group_name_H-M   'P 1'
#
loop_
_entity.id
_entity.type
_entity.pdbx_description
1 polymer ?
#
loop_
_entity_poly.entity_id
_entity_poly.type
_entity_poly.pdbx_seq_one_letter_code
_entity_poly.pdbx_strand_id
1 'polypeptide(L)'
;MASVAAFLSALIFNSVIALVIIIVYSILRPKFDIVYQPSFKLLTEFLHNKIPEKKLSLLKKITLSSSLFAWLTPAFKLNDNELYEVVGFDAFVYLRFIRLCFKVTAFALPYAAIVLIPINIVDGKDLPGMDRLTLGNIPDESNKLWAHLIGVWLFSFILYYFIYAEWKVYVKFRQIYLKEKRQHHYSVLVTQLPSE
;
A
#
# COMPACT_ATOMS: atom_id res chain seq x y z
N MET A 1 29.52 -1.72 10.43
CA MET A 1 28.74 -0.49 10.70
C MET A 1 28.30 0.10 9.37
N ALA A 2 27.03 0.40 9.20
CA ALA A 2 26.53 0.99 7.95
C ALA A 2 27.01 2.45 7.83
N SER A 3 27.83 2.74 6.82
CA SER A 3 28.30 4.10 6.55
C SER A 3 27.16 4.96 5.99
N VAL A 4 27.02 6.18 6.49
CA VAL A 4 26.04 7.17 5.99
C VAL A 4 26.29 7.47 4.50
N ALA A 5 27.54 7.50 4.07
CA ALA A 5 27.89 7.71 2.67
C ALA A 5 27.42 6.56 1.77
N ALA A 6 27.55 5.32 2.24
CA ALA A 6 27.07 4.13 1.51
C ALA A 6 25.54 4.10 1.43
N PHE A 7 24.84 4.51 2.49
CA PHE A 7 23.39 4.67 2.46
C PHE A 7 22.96 5.75 1.47
N LEU A 8 23.61 6.92 1.50
CA LEU A 8 23.27 8.05 0.63
C LEU A 8 23.52 7.72 -0.85
N SER A 9 24.64 7.07 -1.18
CA SER A 9 24.93 6.65 -2.55
C SER A 9 23.90 5.64 -3.06
N ALA A 10 23.54 4.64 -2.25
CA ALA A 10 22.51 3.68 -2.59
C ALA A 10 21.13 4.35 -2.76
N LEU A 11 20.77 5.30 -1.89
CA LEU A 11 19.50 6.02 -1.97
C LEU A 11 19.40 6.83 -3.26
N ILE A 12 20.44 7.60 -3.60
CA ILE A 12 20.48 8.41 -4.83
C ILE A 12 20.40 7.50 -6.05
N PHE A 13 21.23 6.46 -6.11
CA PHE A 13 21.28 5.53 -7.23
C PHE A 13 19.92 4.85 -7.48
N ASN A 14 19.31 4.29 -6.44
CA ASN A 14 18.00 3.64 -6.56
C ASN A 14 16.89 4.64 -6.90
N SER A 15 16.94 5.86 -6.36
CA SER A 15 15.95 6.90 -6.68
C SER A 15 16.03 7.33 -8.14
N VAL A 16 17.24 7.47 -8.70
CA VAL A 16 17.45 7.79 -10.12
C VAL A 16 16.90 6.66 -11.00
N ILE A 17 17.20 5.40 -10.69
CA ILE A 17 16.66 4.25 -11.43
C ILE A 17 15.13 4.22 -11.38
N ALA A 18 14.54 4.40 -10.20
CA ALA A 18 13.09 4.43 -10.03
C ALA A 18 12.45 5.56 -10.86
N LEU A 19 13.06 6.75 -10.88
CA LEU A 19 12.59 7.88 -11.67
C LEU A 19 12.64 7.58 -13.18
N VAL A 20 13.73 6.99 -13.66
CA VAL A 20 13.87 6.57 -15.06
C VAL A 20 12.79 5.55 -15.43
N ILE A 21 12.56 4.54 -14.59
CA ILE A 21 11.50 3.54 -14.80
C ILE A 21 10.12 4.19 -14.85
N ILE A 22 9.82 5.13 -13.94
CA ILE A 22 8.54 5.85 -13.91
C ILE A 22 8.35 6.69 -15.18
N ILE A 23 9.40 7.36 -15.66
CA ILE A 23 9.34 8.13 -16.91
C ILE A 23 9.09 7.21 -18.11
N VAL A 24 9.86 6.12 -18.22
CA VAL A 24 9.71 5.14 -19.30
C VAL A 24 8.32 4.54 -19.28
N TYR A 25 7.82 4.13 -18.11
CA TYR A 25 6.45 3.66 -17.92
C TYR A 25 5.42 4.70 -18.36
N SER A 26 5.59 5.96 -17.96
CA SER A 26 4.65 7.04 -18.30
C SER A 26 4.59 7.32 -19.81
N ILE A 27 5.69 7.10 -20.54
CA ILE A 27 5.75 7.23 -22.01
C ILE A 27 5.22 5.98 -22.72
N LEU A 28 5.53 4.78 -22.21
CA LEU A 28 5.12 3.51 -22.83
C LEU A 28 3.64 3.18 -22.60
N ARG A 29 3.10 3.51 -21.42
CA ARG A 29 1.70 3.25 -21.04
C ARG A 29 0.68 3.70 -22.10
N PRO A 30 0.70 4.94 -22.61
CA PRO A 30 -0.26 5.38 -23.62
C PRO A 30 0.02 4.81 -25.02
N LYS A 31 1.26 4.40 -25.33
CA LYS A 31 1.64 3.86 -26.65
C LYS A 31 1.30 2.37 -26.82
N PHE A 32 1.41 1.59 -25.74
CA PHE A 32 1.21 0.14 -25.74
C PHE A 32 0.05 -0.27 -24.81
N ASP A 33 -1.14 0.25 -25.09
CA ASP A 33 -2.37 0.02 -24.30
C ASP A 33 -2.73 -1.48 -24.16
N ILE A 34 -2.45 -2.31 -25.17
CA ILE A 34 -2.70 -3.76 -25.16
C ILE A 34 -1.93 -4.45 -24.02
N VAL A 35 -0.69 -4.04 -23.78
CA VAL A 35 0.20 -4.68 -22.79
C VAL A 35 -0.05 -4.11 -21.40
N TYR A 36 -0.23 -2.79 -21.29
CA TYR A 36 -0.35 -2.11 -20.00
C TYR A 36 -1.79 -2.00 -19.48
N GLN A 37 -2.80 -2.18 -20.33
CA GLN A 37 -4.21 -2.13 -19.97
C GLN A 37 -5.03 -3.28 -20.59
N PRO A 38 -4.59 -4.55 -20.47
CA PRO A 38 -5.23 -5.68 -21.15
C PRO A 38 -6.67 -5.86 -20.67
N SER A 39 -6.89 -5.80 -19.36
CA SER A 39 -8.22 -5.91 -18.76
C SER A 39 -9.18 -4.83 -19.25
N PHE A 40 -8.71 -3.60 -19.41
CA PHE A 40 -9.55 -2.51 -19.92
C PHE A 40 -9.97 -2.75 -21.38
N LYS A 41 -9.01 -3.14 -22.23
CA LYS A 41 -9.28 -3.41 -23.65
C LYS A 41 -10.22 -4.61 -23.82
N LEU A 42 -9.94 -5.71 -23.12
CA LEU A 42 -10.78 -6.90 -23.15
C LEU A 42 -12.22 -6.60 -22.70
N LEU A 43 -12.37 -5.85 -21.60
CA LEU A 43 -13.68 -5.49 -21.05
C LEU A 43 -14.44 -4.52 -21.96
N THR A 44 -13.75 -3.55 -22.55
CA THR A 44 -14.39 -2.48 -23.36
C THR A 44 -14.70 -2.94 -24.78
N GLU A 45 -13.86 -3.78 -25.38
CA GLU A 45 -13.96 -4.18 -26.79
C GLU A 45 -14.78 -5.45 -26.97
N PHE A 46 -14.57 -6.49 -26.13
CA PHE A 46 -15.23 -7.79 -26.31
C PHE A 46 -16.43 -8.01 -25.39
N LEU A 47 -16.44 -7.39 -24.21
CA LEU A 47 -17.45 -7.64 -23.18
C LEU A 47 -18.36 -6.44 -22.90
N HIS A 48 -18.35 -5.41 -23.77
CA HIS A 48 -19.13 -4.19 -23.56
C HIS A 48 -20.62 -4.47 -23.33
N ASN A 49 -21.19 -5.45 -24.05
CA ASN A 49 -22.61 -5.82 -23.95
C ASN A 49 -22.97 -6.62 -22.69
N LYS A 50 -21.97 -7.19 -21.99
CA LYS A 50 -22.19 -8.01 -20.78
C LYS A 50 -21.92 -7.26 -19.47
N ILE A 51 -21.31 -6.09 -19.55
CA ILE A 51 -20.88 -5.31 -18.39
C ILE A 51 -21.92 -4.20 -18.12
N PRO A 52 -22.28 -3.94 -16.85
CA PRO A 52 -23.15 -2.82 -16.53
C PRO A 52 -22.53 -1.49 -16.96
N GLU A 53 -23.31 -0.61 -17.59
CA GLU A 53 -22.90 0.74 -18.06
C GLU A 53 -22.17 1.56 -16.98
N LYS A 54 -22.60 1.42 -15.72
CA LYS A 54 -21.95 2.04 -14.57
C LYS A 54 -20.48 1.59 -14.41
N LYS A 55 -20.19 0.30 -14.54
CA LYS A 55 -18.82 -0.22 -14.43
C LYS A 55 -17.98 0.20 -15.65
N LEU A 56 -18.58 0.24 -16.84
CA LEU A 56 -17.90 0.69 -18.06
C LEU A 56 -17.49 2.18 -18.00
N SER A 57 -18.39 3.04 -17.52
CA SER A 57 -18.09 4.47 -17.34
C SER A 57 -17.00 4.73 -16.29
N LEU A 58 -16.98 3.97 -15.18
CA LEU A 58 -15.90 4.03 -14.19
C LEU A 58 -14.56 3.58 -14.77
N LEU A 59 -14.54 2.50 -15.55
CA LEU A 59 -13.35 2.03 -16.23
C LEU A 59 -12.79 3.12 -17.16
N LYS A 60 -13.63 3.73 -18.00
CA LYS A 60 -13.23 4.84 -18.89
C LYS A 60 -12.68 6.03 -18.10
N LYS A 61 -13.31 6.40 -16.97
CA LYS A 61 -12.82 7.47 -16.08
C LYS A 61 -11.39 7.21 -15.56
N ILE A 62 -11.05 5.96 -15.29
CA ILE A 62 -9.74 5.55 -14.74
C ILE A 62 -8.65 5.47 -15.82
N THR A 63 -9.00 5.06 -17.04
CA THR A 63 -8.01 4.66 -18.06
C THR A 63 -7.80 5.68 -19.17
N LEU A 64 -8.78 6.53 -19.49
CA LEU A 64 -8.85 7.25 -20.77
C LEU A 64 -8.05 8.56 -20.83
N SER A 65 -7.33 8.94 -19.78
CA SER A 65 -6.49 10.13 -19.85
C SER A 65 -5.12 9.79 -20.46
N SER A 66 -4.86 10.39 -21.61
CA SER A 66 -3.65 10.27 -22.43
C SER A 66 -2.45 11.07 -21.91
N SER A 67 -2.61 11.80 -20.80
CA SER A 67 -1.52 12.53 -20.18
C SER A 67 -0.56 11.59 -19.44
N LEU A 68 0.75 11.88 -19.53
CA LEU A 68 1.84 11.05 -19.01
C LEU A 68 1.68 10.68 -17.52
N PHE A 69 1.16 11.60 -16.71
CA PHE A 69 0.95 11.41 -15.27
C PHE A 69 -0.52 11.25 -14.88
N ALA A 70 -1.41 11.06 -15.85
CA ALA A 70 -2.84 11.02 -15.56
C ALA A 70 -3.28 9.80 -14.74
N TRP A 71 -2.45 8.76 -14.67
CA TRP A 71 -2.67 7.57 -13.84
C TRP A 71 -2.58 7.84 -12.34
N LEU A 72 -1.93 8.95 -11.94
CA LEU A 72 -1.73 9.28 -10.52
C LEU A 72 -3.02 9.74 -9.85
N THR A 73 -3.82 10.55 -10.55
CA THR A 73 -5.10 11.07 -10.05
C THR A 73 -6.08 9.96 -9.63
N PRO A 74 -6.41 8.96 -10.49
CA PRO A 74 -7.28 7.87 -10.10
C PRO A 74 -6.65 6.97 -9.02
N ALA A 75 -5.32 6.85 -8.96
CA ALA A 75 -4.69 6.06 -7.89
C ALA A 75 -5.00 6.62 -6.48
N PHE A 76 -5.07 7.95 -6.34
CA PHE A 76 -5.32 8.60 -5.05
C PHE A 76 -6.78 9.01 -4.81
N LYS A 77 -7.54 9.40 -5.84
CA LYS A 77 -8.89 9.97 -5.68
C LYS A 77 -10.03 8.97 -5.82
N LEU A 78 -9.76 7.70 -6.13
CA LEU A 78 -10.83 6.73 -6.36
C LEU A 78 -11.51 6.31 -5.05
N ASN A 79 -12.84 6.44 -5.04
CA ASN A 79 -13.70 6.03 -3.94
C ASN A 79 -13.65 4.51 -3.72
N ASP A 80 -13.82 4.07 -2.48
CA ASP A 80 -13.74 2.65 -2.14
C ASP A 80 -14.82 1.79 -2.83
N ASN A 81 -16.04 2.31 -2.96
CA ASN A 81 -17.11 1.62 -3.68
C ASN A 81 -16.80 1.52 -5.19
N GLU A 82 -16.27 2.59 -5.79
CA GLU A 82 -15.86 2.58 -7.21
C GLU A 82 -14.70 1.61 -7.44
N LEU A 83 -13.76 1.54 -6.50
CA LEU A 83 -12.64 0.62 -6.54
C LEU A 83 -13.11 -0.84 -6.47
N TYR A 84 -13.97 -1.17 -5.50
CA TYR A 84 -14.52 -2.53 -5.34
C TYR A 84 -15.18 -3.05 -6.63
N GLU A 85 -16.01 -2.21 -7.27
CA GLU A 85 -16.71 -2.57 -8.52
C GLU A 85 -15.75 -2.86 -9.68
N VAL A 86 -14.62 -2.14 -9.74
CA VAL A 86 -13.65 -2.23 -10.84
C VAL A 86 -12.71 -3.42 -10.66
N VAL A 87 -12.06 -3.55 -9.51
CA VAL A 87 -10.99 -4.54 -9.30
C VAL A 87 -11.45 -5.85 -8.67
N GLY A 88 -12.67 -5.89 -8.12
CA GLY A 88 -13.20 -7.04 -7.38
C GLY A 88 -12.66 -7.12 -5.95
N PHE A 89 -13.17 -8.09 -5.18
CA PHE A 89 -12.95 -8.15 -3.73
C PHE A 89 -11.48 -8.37 -3.32
N ASP A 90 -10.79 -9.32 -3.94
CA ASP A 90 -9.41 -9.69 -3.54
C ASP A 90 -8.42 -8.53 -3.76
N ALA A 91 -8.37 -8.00 -4.98
CA ALA A 91 -7.54 -6.84 -5.32
C ALA A 91 -7.93 -5.59 -4.51
N PHE A 92 -9.23 -5.42 -4.20
CA PHE A 92 -9.69 -4.33 -3.34
C PHE A 92 -9.10 -4.44 -1.92
N VAL A 93 -9.12 -5.62 -1.31
CA VAL A 93 -8.53 -5.85 0.02
C VAL A 93 -7.03 -5.62 -0.01
N TYR A 94 -6.33 -6.10 -1.05
CA TYR A 94 -4.90 -5.87 -1.22
C TYR A 94 -4.55 -4.38 -1.31
N LEU A 95 -5.25 -3.61 -2.15
CA LEU A 95 -5.01 -2.17 -2.27
C LEU A 95 -5.28 -1.42 -0.96
N ARG A 96 -6.28 -1.83 -0.21
CA ARG A 96 -6.57 -1.25 1.11
C ARG A 96 -5.51 -1.60 2.15
N PHE A 97 -4.97 -2.81 2.11
CA PHE A 97 -3.81 -3.18 2.94
C PHE A 97 -2.61 -2.27 2.65
N ILE A 98 -2.29 -2.01 1.37
CA ILE A 98 -1.24 -1.06 1.01
C ILE A 98 -1.53 0.35 1.53
N ARG A 99 -2.78 0.84 1.41
CA ARG A 99 -3.21 2.13 1.98
C ARG A 99 -3.09 2.15 3.51
N LEU A 100 -3.36 1.04 4.20
CA LEU A 100 -3.18 0.90 5.65
C LEU A 100 -1.71 1.06 6.03
N CYS A 101 -0.80 0.38 5.33
CA CYS A 101 0.65 0.51 5.54
C CYS A 101 1.10 1.97 5.37
N PHE A 102 0.64 2.66 4.32
CA PHE A 102 0.94 4.08 4.14
C PHE A 102 0.41 4.96 5.27
N LYS A 103 -0.82 4.72 5.75
CA LYS A 103 -1.41 5.49 6.87
C LYS A 103 -0.63 5.30 8.17
N VAL A 104 -0.27 4.05 8.49
CA VAL A 104 0.49 3.70 9.70
C VAL A 104 1.87 4.36 9.65
N THR A 105 2.59 4.25 8.54
CA THR A 105 3.90 4.90 8.37
C THR A 105 3.80 6.41 8.39
N ALA A 106 2.80 7.00 7.71
CA ALA A 106 2.59 8.45 7.70
C ALA A 106 2.30 9.02 9.09
N PHE A 107 1.64 8.24 9.96
CA PHE A 107 1.41 8.65 11.35
C PHE A 107 2.66 8.46 12.22
N ALA A 108 3.42 7.39 12.02
CA ALA A 108 4.63 7.13 12.80
C ALA A 108 5.79 8.09 12.45
N LEU A 109 5.87 8.51 11.19
CA LEU A 109 7.01 9.28 10.66
C LEU A 109 7.25 10.60 11.40
N PRO A 110 6.26 11.47 11.67
CA PRO A 110 6.48 12.73 12.39
C PRO A 110 7.01 12.49 13.81
N TYR A 111 6.48 11.50 14.53
CA TYR A 111 6.95 11.18 15.87
C TYR A 111 8.39 10.68 15.86
N ALA A 112 8.71 9.76 14.93
CA ALA A 112 10.07 9.27 14.77
C ALA A 112 11.04 10.42 14.39
N ALA A 113 10.66 11.27 13.44
CA ALA A 113 11.53 12.31 12.91
C ALA A 113 11.74 13.50 13.88
N ILE A 114 10.69 13.92 14.57
CA ILE A 114 10.71 15.13 15.43
C ILE A 114 11.11 14.79 16.87
N VAL A 115 10.75 13.60 17.37
CA VAL A 115 10.98 13.23 18.78
C VAL A 115 12.13 12.24 18.92
N LEU A 116 12.05 11.08 18.25
CA LEU A 116 13.02 10.00 18.48
C LEU A 116 14.40 10.32 17.91
N ILE A 117 14.48 10.86 16.68
CA ILE A 117 15.77 11.19 16.06
C ILE A 117 16.57 12.20 16.91
N PRO A 118 16.02 13.35 17.33
CA PRO A 118 16.76 14.28 18.18
C PRO A 118 17.16 13.70 19.53
N ILE A 119 16.26 12.94 20.19
CA ILE A 119 16.54 12.31 21.49
C ILE A 119 17.68 11.29 21.40
N ASN A 120 17.80 10.58 20.28
CA ASN A 120 18.87 9.60 20.06
C ASN A 120 20.22 10.27 19.80
N ILE A 121 20.24 11.48 19.23
CA ILE A 121 21.48 12.20 18.88
C ILE A 121 22.01 13.02 20.06
N VAL A 122 21.14 13.73 20.77
CA VAL A 122 21.54 14.66 21.84
C VAL A 122 22.04 13.87 23.06
N ASP A 123 23.22 14.22 23.58
CA ASP A 123 23.97 13.52 24.65
C ASP A 123 23.95 11.98 24.55
N GLY A 124 24.23 11.47 23.35
CA GLY A 124 24.42 10.05 23.10
C GLY A 124 25.84 9.56 23.39
N LYS A 125 26.10 8.28 23.13
CA LYS A 125 27.42 7.61 23.23
C LYS A 125 28.33 7.92 22.02
N ASP A 126 27.97 8.90 21.19
CA ASP A 126 28.65 9.30 19.93
C ASP A 126 29.01 8.12 19.01
N LEU A 127 28.08 7.17 18.86
CA LEU A 127 28.27 6.04 17.96
C LEU A 127 28.46 6.50 16.50
N PRO A 128 29.35 5.87 15.74
CA PRO A 128 29.63 6.29 14.36
C PRO A 128 28.50 5.93 13.39
N GLY A 129 28.36 6.74 12.33
CA GLY A 129 27.52 6.40 11.17
C GLY A 129 26.02 6.44 11.47
N MET A 130 25.30 5.39 11.06
CA MET A 130 23.84 5.28 11.25
C MET A 130 23.46 4.88 12.68
N ASP A 131 24.39 4.27 13.42
CA ASP A 131 24.14 3.73 14.76
C ASP A 131 23.81 4.85 15.77
N ARG A 132 24.23 6.09 15.49
CA ARG A 132 23.84 7.31 16.23
C ARG A 132 22.35 7.60 16.26
N LEU A 133 21.59 7.12 15.26
CA LEU A 133 20.14 7.33 15.16
C LEU A 133 19.35 6.27 15.90
N THR A 134 20.01 5.26 16.45
CA THR A 134 19.36 4.11 17.08
C THR A 134 19.28 4.26 18.60
N LEU A 135 18.44 3.44 19.23
CA LEU A 135 18.36 3.33 20.68
C LEU A 135 19.72 3.02 21.33
N GLY A 136 20.61 2.31 20.62
CA GLY A 136 21.93 1.96 21.13
C GLY A 136 22.84 3.15 21.43
N ASN A 137 22.56 4.33 20.86
CA ASN A 137 23.31 5.54 21.14
C ASN A 137 22.91 6.19 22.48
N ILE A 138 21.84 5.75 23.14
CA ILE A 138 21.41 6.31 24.41
C ILE A 138 22.21 5.67 25.57
N PRO A 139 22.75 6.46 26.52
CA PRO A 139 23.37 5.95 27.75
C PRO A 139 22.45 5.03 28.53
N ASP A 140 23.02 3.98 29.14
CA ASP A 140 22.27 3.07 29.98
C ASP A 140 21.73 3.86 31.20
N GLU A 141 20.53 3.49 31.68
CA GLU A 141 19.83 4.20 32.78
C GLU A 141 19.39 5.65 32.47
N SER A 142 19.44 6.09 31.21
CA SER A 142 18.96 7.43 30.84
C SER A 142 17.44 7.55 30.87
N ASN A 143 16.95 8.67 31.41
CA ASN A 143 15.52 9.05 31.34
C ASN A 143 14.99 9.19 29.90
N LYS A 144 15.87 9.32 28.90
CA LYS A 144 15.53 9.39 27.47
C LYS A 144 14.83 8.11 26.96
N LEU A 145 15.05 6.97 27.61
CA LEU A 145 14.39 5.70 27.27
C LEU A 145 12.86 5.76 27.45
N TRP A 146 12.36 6.62 28.34
CA TRP A 146 10.92 6.82 28.52
C TRP A 146 10.24 7.35 27.25
N ALA A 147 10.92 8.16 26.44
CA ALA A 147 10.37 8.62 25.17
C ALA A 147 10.13 7.46 24.20
N HIS A 148 11.05 6.49 24.14
CA HIS A 148 10.86 5.28 23.34
C HIS A 148 9.72 4.43 23.85
N LEU A 149 9.62 4.25 25.18
CA LEU A 149 8.52 3.49 25.78
C LEU A 149 7.15 4.12 25.47
N ILE A 150 7.02 5.43 25.64
CA ILE A 150 5.79 6.17 25.29
C ILE A 150 5.51 6.04 23.80
N GLY A 151 6.53 6.14 22.95
CA GLY A 151 6.43 5.98 21.50
C GLY A 151 5.88 4.62 21.09
N VAL A 152 6.35 3.53 21.72
CA VAL A 152 5.86 2.18 21.46
C VAL A 152 4.37 2.08 21.82
N TRP A 153 3.97 2.51 23.01
CA TRP A 153 2.56 2.47 23.42
C TRP A 153 1.67 3.31 22.50
N LEU A 154 2.09 4.55 22.19
CA LEU A 154 1.40 5.44 21.27
C LEU A 154 1.20 4.77 19.90
N PHE A 155 2.28 4.23 19.33
CA PHE A 155 2.24 3.57 18.03
C PHE A 155 1.36 2.31 18.07
N SER A 156 1.46 1.49 19.12
CA SER A 156 0.61 0.31 19.30
C SER A 156 -0.87 0.67 19.31
N PHE A 157 -1.29 1.66 20.13
CA PHE A 157 -2.70 2.07 20.18
C PHE A 157 -3.21 2.55 18.81
N ILE A 158 -2.39 3.30 18.09
CA ILE A 158 -2.76 3.87 16.80
C ILE A 158 -2.80 2.81 15.71
N LEU A 159 -1.86 1.86 15.74
CA LEU A 159 -1.87 0.68 14.90
C LEU A 159 -3.15 -0.14 15.13
N TYR A 160 -3.49 -0.44 16.39
CA TYR A 160 -4.73 -1.15 16.73
C TYR A 160 -5.97 -0.39 16.26
N TYR A 161 -6.01 0.93 16.43
CA TYR A 161 -7.10 1.76 15.94
C TYR A 161 -7.26 1.67 14.41
N PHE A 162 -6.16 1.81 13.65
CA PHE A 162 -6.21 1.72 12.20
C PHE A 162 -6.57 0.32 11.71
N ILE A 163 -6.03 -0.73 12.32
CA ILE A 163 -6.40 -2.12 12.01
C ILE A 163 -7.88 -2.35 12.29
N TYR A 164 -8.40 -1.88 13.43
CA TYR A 164 -9.81 -2.04 13.78
C TYR A 164 -10.74 -1.28 12.82
N ALA A 165 -10.39 -0.04 12.45
CA ALA A 165 -11.12 0.71 11.45
C ALA A 165 -11.15 -0.01 10.10
N GLU A 166 -10.02 -0.57 9.69
CA GLU A 166 -9.89 -1.31 8.43
C GLU A 166 -10.65 -2.65 8.46
N TRP A 167 -10.61 -3.34 9.60
CA TRP A 167 -11.34 -4.58 9.84
C TRP A 167 -12.86 -4.40 9.68
N LYS A 168 -13.43 -3.32 10.22
CA LYS A 168 -14.86 -3.02 10.04
C LYS A 168 -15.24 -2.89 8.57
N VAL A 169 -14.40 -2.22 7.78
CA VAL A 169 -14.61 -2.06 6.34
C VAL A 169 -14.49 -3.41 5.64
N TYR A 170 -13.45 -4.19 5.96
CA TYR A 170 -13.26 -5.53 5.43
C TYR A 170 -14.49 -6.42 5.66
N VAL A 171 -15.01 -6.49 6.89
CA VAL A 171 -16.19 -7.29 7.23
C VAL A 171 -17.40 -6.87 6.39
N LYS A 172 -17.65 -5.56 6.25
CA LYS A 172 -18.75 -5.05 5.42
C LYS A 172 -18.63 -5.51 3.97
N PHE A 173 -17.47 -5.34 3.34
CA PHE A 173 -17.28 -5.72 1.94
C PHE A 173 -17.25 -7.24 1.75
N ARG A 174 -16.74 -7.99 2.73
CA ARG A 174 -16.79 -9.46 2.72
C ARG A 174 -18.22 -9.97 2.76
N GLN A 175 -19.09 -9.37 3.56
CA GLN A 175 -20.51 -9.71 3.58
C GLN A 175 -21.21 -9.40 2.26
N ILE A 176 -20.85 -8.29 1.60
CA ILE A 176 -21.36 -7.97 0.26
C ILE A 176 -20.91 -9.02 -0.76
N TYR A 177 -19.61 -9.34 -0.75
CA TYR A 177 -19.02 -10.35 -1.64
C TYR A 177 -19.68 -11.73 -1.49
N LEU A 178 -19.90 -12.20 -0.26
CA LEU A 178 -20.52 -13.51 0.01
C LEU A 178 -21.99 -13.59 -0.40
N LYS A 179 -22.69 -12.46 -0.53
CA LYS A 179 -24.08 -12.42 -1.01
C LYS A 179 -24.18 -12.60 -2.53
N GLU A 180 -23.09 -12.39 -3.27
CA GLU A 180 -23.08 -12.56 -4.72
C GLU A 180 -23.25 -14.05 -5.08
N LYS A 181 -24.17 -14.37 -6.00
CA LYS A 181 -24.37 -15.75 -6.45
C LYS A 181 -23.17 -16.18 -7.31
N ARG A 182 -22.41 -17.18 -6.85
CA ARG A 182 -21.27 -17.75 -7.57
C ARG A 182 -21.40 -19.25 -7.68
N GLN A 183 -20.87 -19.83 -8.76
CA GLN A 183 -20.96 -21.27 -9.01
C GLN A 183 -20.35 -22.12 -7.88
N HIS A 184 -19.24 -21.66 -7.30
CA HIS A 184 -18.58 -22.35 -6.20
C HIS A 184 -19.38 -22.40 -4.88
N HIS A 185 -20.47 -21.62 -4.75
CA HIS A 185 -21.37 -21.75 -3.59
C HIS A 185 -22.20 -23.05 -3.64
N TYR A 186 -22.27 -23.73 -4.78
CA TYR A 186 -23.03 -24.97 -4.99
C TYR A 186 -22.15 -26.20 -5.22
N SER A 187 -20.83 -26.08 -5.05
CA SER A 187 -19.88 -27.17 -5.28
C SER A 187 -19.15 -27.51 -3.98
N VAL A 188 -19.11 -28.79 -3.64
CA VAL A 188 -18.37 -29.31 -2.49
C VAL A 188 -17.25 -30.20 -3.01
N LEU A 189 -16.02 -29.95 -2.55
CA LEU A 189 -14.89 -30.81 -2.84
C LEU A 189 -14.90 -31.97 -1.84
N VAL A 190 -15.20 -33.18 -2.31
CA VAL A 190 -15.09 -34.40 -1.52
C VAL A 190 -13.69 -34.96 -1.71
N THR A 191 -12.94 -35.07 -0.62
CA THR A 191 -11.62 -35.71 -0.57
C THR A 191 -11.69 -36.99 0.26
N GLN A 192 -10.73 -37.89 0.08
CA GLN A 192 -10.62 -39.15 0.83
C GLN A 192 -11.82 -40.10 0.65
N LEU A 193 -12.14 -40.42 -0.61
CA LEU A 193 -13.01 -41.56 -0.88
C LEU A 193 -12.30 -42.85 -0.41
N PRO A 194 -13.00 -43.76 0.29
CA PRO A 194 -12.42 -45.04 0.67
C PRO A 194 -11.98 -45.80 -0.59
N SER A 195 -10.77 -46.38 -0.56
CA SER A 195 -10.33 -47.33 -1.58
C SER A 195 -11.13 -48.62 -1.43
N GLU A 196 -11.62 -49.16 -2.54
CA GLU A 196 -12.28 -50.48 -2.57
C GLU A 196 -11.42 -51.59 -1.94
#